data_AF-A0A8D8NUW1-F1
#
_entry.id   AF-A0A8D8NUW1-F1
#
_cell.length_a   1.000
_cell.length_b   1.000
_cell.length_c   1.000
_cell.angle_alpha   90.00
_cell.angle_beta   90.00
_cell.angle_gamma   90.00
#
_symmetry.space_group_name_H-M   'P 1'
#
loop_
_entity.id
_entity.type
_entity.pdbx_description
1 polymer ?
#
loop_
_entity_poly.entity_id
_entity_poly.type
_entity_poly.pdbx_seq_one_letter_code
_entity_poly.pdbx_strand_id
1 'polypeptide(L)'
;MPFHKYLFTPRLFKEYDGTKDVYEPGTLEKYGDQLLTALNLMWSLGYYTSPLLITFLYRRGYFVADSVGTLAKFGTGIGLLVAFSLCMRGLGRSMNVVYVRFAECLENAKRGSQDQDAAKSTIRR
;
A
#
# COMPACT_ATOMS: atom_id res chain seq x y z
N MET A 1 -0.80 18.62 -4.18
CA MET A 1 -1.66 17.56 -3.60
C MET A 1 -1.08 17.08 -2.28
N PRO A 2 -1.90 16.73 -1.27
CA PRO A 2 -1.40 16.25 0.02
C PRO A 2 -0.77 14.85 -0.09
N PHE A 3 0.27 14.59 0.71
CA PHE A 3 1.11 13.38 0.67
C PHE A 3 0.32 12.06 0.72
N HIS A 4 -0.76 12.02 1.52
CA HIS A 4 -1.60 10.83 1.67
C HIS A 4 -2.21 10.34 0.35
N LYS A 5 -2.48 11.23 -0.62
CA LYS A 5 -3.03 10.81 -1.90
C LYS A 5 -2.02 9.98 -2.69
N TYR A 6 -0.75 10.37 -2.69
CA TYR A 6 0.32 9.62 -3.35
C TYR A 6 0.53 8.23 -2.75
N LEU A 7 0.17 8.02 -1.49
CA LEU A 7 0.22 6.71 -0.83
C LEU A 7 -0.75 5.72 -1.49
N PHE A 8 -1.97 6.18 -1.80
CA PHE A 8 -3.06 5.35 -2.33
C PHE A 8 -3.20 5.40 -3.86
N THR A 9 -2.47 6.27 -4.56
CA THR A 9 -2.53 6.35 -6.03
C THR A 9 -2.09 5.01 -6.66
N PRO A 10 -2.81 4.51 -7.69
CA PRO A 10 -2.44 3.29 -8.41
C PRO A 10 -1.08 3.42 -9.10
N ARG A 11 -0.43 2.27 -9.32
CA ARG A 11 0.90 2.22 -9.98
C ARG A 11 0.77 2.77 -11.41
N LEU A 12 1.68 3.67 -11.80
CA LEU A 12 1.74 4.19 -13.16
C LEU A 12 2.35 3.14 -14.07
N PHE A 13 1.60 2.70 -15.08
CA PHE A 13 2.11 1.89 -16.18
C PHE A 13 2.28 2.81 -17.38
N LYS A 14 3.47 2.85 -17.97
CA LYS A 14 3.76 3.65 -19.16
C LYS A 14 3.68 2.70 -20.35
N GLU A 15 2.61 2.80 -21.13
CA GLU A 15 2.49 2.03 -22.37
C GLU A 15 2.82 2.99 -23.52
N TYR A 16 3.93 2.73 -24.22
CA TYR A 16 4.32 3.47 -25.42
C TYR A 16 4.51 2.44 -26.54
N ASP A 17 3.76 2.62 -27.62
CA ASP A 17 3.95 1.92 -28.90
C ASP A 17 4.12 0.39 -28.82
N GLY A 18 3.12 -0.29 -28.22
CA GLY A 18 3.06 -1.76 -28.16
C GLY A 18 4.11 -2.44 -27.28
N THR A 19 5.06 -1.69 -26.72
CA THR A 19 6.09 -2.18 -25.82
C THR A 19 5.72 -1.78 -24.40
N LYS A 20 5.36 -2.77 -23.57
CA LYS A 20 4.98 -2.57 -22.16
C LYS A 20 6.23 -2.32 -21.32
N ASP A 21 6.85 -1.15 -21.48
CA ASP A 21 7.95 -0.75 -20.62
C ASP A 21 7.39 -0.34 -19.25
N VAL A 22 7.54 -1.26 -18.30
CA VAL A 22 7.23 -1.02 -16.89
C VAL A 22 8.08 0.17 -16.44
N TYR A 23 7.41 1.25 -16.04
CA TYR A 23 8.02 2.45 -15.49
C TYR A 23 9.16 2.07 -14.54
N GLU A 24 10.39 2.52 -14.84
CA GLU A 24 11.55 2.21 -14.02
C GLU A 24 11.38 2.88 -12.65
N PRO A 25 11.12 2.10 -11.59
CA PRO A 25 10.98 2.66 -10.27
C PRO A 25 12.35 3.13 -9.80
N GLY A 26 12.40 4.31 -9.16
CA GLY A 26 13.63 4.79 -8.52
C GLY A 26 14.16 3.76 -7.51
N THR A 27 15.46 3.78 -7.20
CA THR A 27 16.06 2.84 -6.23
C THR A 27 15.30 2.81 -4.90
N LEU A 28 14.83 3.96 -4.42
CA LEU A 28 14.03 4.07 -3.19
C LEU A 28 12.65 3.37 -3.32
N GLU A 29 12.04 3.43 -4.49
CA GLU A 29 10.78 2.73 -4.78
C GLU A 29 10.99 1.21 -4.86
N LYS A 30 12.14 0.75 -5.38
CA LYS A 30 12.51 -0.68 -5.38
C LYS A 30 12.63 -1.26 -3.97
N TYR A 31 13.31 -0.55 -3.06
CA TYR A 31 13.41 -0.96 -1.65
C TYR A 31 12.04 -0.98 -0.98
N GLY A 32 11.20 0.02 -1.22
CA GLY A 32 9.82 0.06 -0.71
C GLY A 32 8.98 -1.11 -1.22
N ASP A 33 9.05 -1.43 -2.51
CA ASP A 33 8.28 -2.52 -3.13
C ASP A 33 8.78 -3.91 -2.66
N GLN A 34 10.09 -4.07 -2.50
CA GLN A 34 10.69 -5.30 -1.96
C GLN A 34 10.29 -5.53 -0.51
N LEU A 35 10.27 -4.48 0.32
CA LEU A 35 9.82 -4.57 1.71
C LEU A 35 8.32 -4.88 1.80
N LEU A 36 7.50 -4.28 0.95
CA LEU A 36 6.06 -4.54 0.89
C LEU A 36 5.75 -5.97 0.42
N THR A 37 6.53 -6.47 -0.55
CA THR A 37 6.44 -7.85 -1.03
C THR A 37 6.82 -8.84 0.08
N ALA A 38 7.90 -8.55 0.81
CA ALA A 38 8.31 -9.36 1.96
C ALA A 38 7.24 -9.36 3.07
N LEU A 39 6.63 -8.21 3.36
CA LEU A 39 5.52 -8.11 4.31
C LEU A 39 4.29 -8.92 3.86
N ASN A 40 3.93 -8.86 2.58
CA ASN A 40 2.80 -9.63 2.04
C ASN A 40 3.08 -11.14 2.08
N LEU A 41 4.31 -11.54 1.79
CA LEU A 41 4.75 -12.93 1.95
C LEU A 41 4.70 -13.36 3.43
N MET A 42 5.17 -12.52 4.35
CA MET A 42 5.12 -12.79 5.78
C MET A 42 3.67 -12.87 6.30
N TRP A 43 2.77 -12.03 5.79
CA TRP A 43 1.35 -12.06 6.13
C TRP A 43 0.66 -13.32 5.62
N SER A 44 0.90 -13.69 4.36
CA SER A 44 0.35 -14.92 3.77
C SER A 44 0.92 -16.17 4.46
N LEU A 45 2.22 -16.21 4.74
CA LEU A 45 2.84 -17.26 5.54
C LEU A 45 2.23 -17.31 6.94
N GLY A 46 2.07 -16.17 7.62
CA GLY A 46 1.43 -16.10 8.93
C GLY A 46 -0.02 -16.59 8.90
N TYR A 47 -0.77 -16.28 7.84
CA TYR A 47 -2.14 -16.72 7.66
C TYR A 47 -2.23 -18.24 7.43
N TYR A 48 -1.41 -18.78 6.53
CA TYR A 48 -1.35 -20.21 6.24
C TYR A 48 -0.78 -21.03 7.40
N THR A 49 0.13 -20.45 8.18
CA THR A 49 0.67 -21.08 9.39
C THR A 49 -0.18 -20.82 10.64
N SER A 50 -1.21 -19.97 10.57
CA SER A 50 -2.05 -19.63 11.71
C SER A 50 -2.66 -20.83 12.45
N PRO A 51 -3.17 -21.91 11.79
CA PRO A 51 -3.69 -23.05 12.54
C PRO A 51 -2.62 -23.78 13.37
N LEU A 52 -1.37 -23.82 12.89
CA LEU A 52 -0.23 -24.36 13.64
C LEU A 52 0.23 -23.39 14.74
N LEU A 53 0.19 -22.09 14.45
CA LEU A 53 0.58 -21.05 15.39
C LEU A 53 -0.39 -20.98 16.58
N ILE A 54 -1.69 -21.08 16.31
CA ILE A 54 -2.76 -21.06 17.32
C ILE A 54 -2.66 -22.28 18.23
N THR A 55 -2.48 -23.48 17.67
CA THR A 55 -2.32 -24.70 18.47
C THR A 55 -1.06 -24.66 19.33
N PHE A 56 0.04 -24.09 18.81
CA PHE A 56 1.28 -23.89 19.57
C PHE A 56 1.12 -22.85 20.69
N LEU A 57 0.50 -21.69 20.40
CA LEU A 57 0.23 -20.65 21.41
C LEU A 57 -0.70 -21.16 22.50
N TYR A 58 -1.73 -21.93 22.13
CA TYR A 58 -2.68 -22.52 23.07
C TYR A 58 -2.00 -23.53 23.99
N ARG A 59 -1.20 -24.45 23.43
CA ARG A 59 -0.48 -25.46 24.22
C ARG A 59 0.57 -24.86 25.15
N ARG A 60 1.12 -23.70 24.80
CA ARG A 60 2.19 -23.04 25.56
C ARG A 60 1.68 -21.97 26.55
N GLY A 61 0.37 -21.73 26.62
CA GLY A 61 -0.23 -20.86 27.63
C GLY A 61 -0.06 -19.35 27.39
N TYR A 62 0.30 -18.93 26.18
CA TYR A 62 0.50 -17.51 25.83
C TYR A 62 -0.79 -16.66 25.85
N PHE A 63 -1.94 -17.25 26.20
CA PHE A 63 -3.19 -16.55 26.49
C PHE A 63 -3.28 -16.01 27.92
N VAL A 64 -2.24 -16.20 28.74
CA VAL A 64 -2.13 -15.56 30.06
C VAL A 64 -1.80 -14.07 29.86
N ALA A 65 -2.43 -13.19 30.65
CA ALA A 65 -2.33 -11.73 30.54
C ALA A 65 -0.88 -11.20 30.48
N ASP A 66 0.08 -11.92 31.05
CA ASP A 66 1.50 -11.60 31.07
C ASP A 66 2.14 -11.60 29.66
N SER A 67 1.67 -12.48 28.76
CA SER A 67 2.23 -12.66 27.41
C SER A 67 1.56 -11.77 26.36
N VAL A 68 0.42 -11.15 26.70
CA VAL A 68 -0.25 -10.18 25.82
C VAL A 68 0.62 -8.94 25.63
N GLY A 69 1.36 -8.52 26.66
CA GLY A 69 2.27 -7.36 26.58
C GLY A 69 3.42 -7.57 25.60
N THR A 70 3.98 -8.77 25.52
CA THR A 70 5.03 -9.12 24.54
C THR A 70 4.48 -9.24 23.14
N LEU A 71 3.29 -9.82 22.97
CA LEU A 71 2.62 -9.88 21.66
C LEU A 71 2.27 -8.48 21.13
N ALA A 72 1.81 -7.59 22.00
CA ALA A 72 1.55 -6.19 21.67
C ALA A 72 2.83 -5.47 21.23
N LYS A 73 3.97 -5.69 21.91
CA LYS A 73 5.27 -5.12 21.48
C LYS A 73 5.69 -5.61 20.10
N PHE A 74 5.51 -6.91 19.81
CA PHE A 74 5.77 -7.46 18.48
C PHE A 74 4.83 -6.88 17.41
N GLY A 75 3.53 -6.81 17.70
CA GLY A 75 2.54 -6.21 16.81
C GLY A 75 2.84 -4.75 16.51
N THR A 76 3.20 -3.96 17.52
CA THR A 76 3.62 -2.55 17.36
C THR A 76 4.90 -2.44 16.52
N GLY A 77 5.88 -3.33 16.71
CA GLY A 77 7.09 -3.36 15.88
C GLY A 77 6.81 -3.65 14.41
N ILE A 78 5.96 -4.62 14.13
CA ILE A 78 5.52 -4.94 12.75
C ILE A 78 4.73 -3.77 12.17
N GLY A 79 3.81 -3.17 12.95
CA GLY A 79 3.05 -1.99 12.53
C GLY A 79 3.94 -0.79 12.20
N LEU A 80 4.99 -0.56 13.00
CA LEU A 80 5.98 0.48 12.74
C LEU A 80 6.76 0.21 11.45
N LEU A 81 7.17 -1.04 11.20
CA LEU A 81 7.84 -1.44 9.96
C LEU A 81 6.94 -1.22 8.72
N VAL A 82 5.65 -1.55 8.83
CA VAL A 82 4.68 -1.28 7.76
C VAL A 82 4.54 0.22 7.53
N ALA A 83 4.38 1.01 8.60
CA ALA A 83 4.30 2.47 8.50
C ALA A 83 5.56 3.07 7.85
N PHE A 84 6.74 2.59 8.22
CA PHE A 84 8.01 3.01 7.64
C PHE A 84 8.12 2.64 6.15
N SER A 85 7.72 1.43 5.78
CA SER A 85 7.64 0.98 4.38
C SER A 85 6.72 1.86 3.55
N LEU A 86 5.54 2.20 4.09
CA LEU A 86 4.58 3.10 3.46
C LEU A 86 5.14 4.52 3.32
N CYS A 87 5.83 5.04 4.34
CA CYS A 87 6.51 6.34 4.26
C CYS A 87 7.60 6.35 3.17
N MET A 88 8.46 5.34 3.11
CA MET A 88 9.47 5.22 2.04
C MET A 88 8.83 5.17 0.65
N ARG A 89 7.75 4.40 0.49
CA ARG A 89 6.99 4.32 -0.76
C ARG A 89 6.34 5.66 -1.13
N GLY A 90 5.76 6.38 -0.17
CA GLY A 90 5.17 7.69 -0.39
C GLY A 90 6.22 8.75 -0.75
N LEU A 91 7.39 8.73 -0.08
CA LEU A 91 8.50 9.64 -0.36
C LEU A 91 9.08 9.41 -1.76
N GLY A 92 9.29 8.15 -2.16
CA GLY A 92 9.75 7.79 -3.50
C GLY A 92 8.82 8.33 -4.61
N ARG A 93 7.51 8.25 -4.39
CA ARG A 93 6.50 8.80 -5.32
C ARG A 93 6.45 10.32 -5.35
N SER A 94 6.70 10.98 -4.23
CA SER A 94 6.70 12.45 -4.14
C SER A 94 7.93 13.10 -4.78
N MET A 95 9.05 12.37 -4.84
CA MET A 95 10.28 12.84 -5.47
C MET A 95 10.29 12.67 -6.99
N ASN A 96 9.40 11.84 -7.56
CA ASN A 96 9.36 11.65 -9.01
C ASN A 96 8.39 12.63 -9.68
N VAL A 97 8.94 13.58 -10.44
CA VAL A 97 8.19 14.62 -11.16
C VAL A 97 7.20 14.02 -12.16
N VAL A 98 7.54 12.90 -12.81
CA VAL A 98 6.67 12.23 -13.80
C VAL A 98 5.43 11.66 -13.11
N TYR A 99 5.61 11.08 -11.93
CA TYR A 99 4.51 10.52 -11.15
C TYR A 99 3.57 11.59 -10.60
N VAL A 100 4.12 12.74 -10.17
CA VAL A 100 3.34 13.89 -9.72
C VAL A 100 2.45 14.41 -10.84
N ARG A 101 2.98 14.55 -12.06
CA ARG A 101 2.20 14.97 -13.24
C ARG A 101 1.09 13.99 -13.60
N PHE A 102 1.36 12.69 -13.53
CA PHE A 102 0.33 11.67 -13.72
C PHE A 102 -0.78 11.77 -12.66
N ALA A 103 -0.41 11.91 -11.38
CA ALA A 103 -1.38 12.04 -10.29
C ALA A 103 -2.25 13.29 -10.45
N GLU A 104 -1.66 14.41 -10.88
CA GLU A 104 -2.39 15.63 -11.24
C GLU A 104 -3.39 15.40 -12.37
N CYS A 105 -2.96 14.79 -13.48
CA CYS A 105 -3.84 14.45 -14.59
C CYS A 105 -4.97 13.51 -14.17
N LEU A 106 -4.68 12.50 -13.33
CA LEU A 106 -5.67 11.54 -12.86
C LEU A 106 -6.72 12.17 -11.93
N GLU A 107 -6.32 13.08 -11.02
CA GLU A 107 -7.28 13.79 -10.18
C GLU A 107 -8.17 14.73 -11.01
N ASN A 108 -7.58 15.42 -11.98
CA ASN A 108 -8.32 16.30 -12.88
C ASN A 108 -9.33 15.52 -13.73
N ALA A 109 -8.92 14.35 -14.26
CA ALA A 109 -9.82 13.46 -15.00
C ALA A 109 -10.96 12.95 -14.12
N LYS A 110 -10.65 12.51 -12.88
CA LYS A 110 -11.66 12.00 -11.93
C LYS A 110 -12.71 13.06 -11.58
N ARG A 111 -12.29 14.31 -11.38
CA ARG A 111 -13.19 15.45 -11.14
C ARG A 111 -14.06 15.71 -12.37
N GLY A 112 -13.49 15.67 -13.58
CA GLY A 112 -14.24 15.84 -14.83
C GLY A 112 -15.30 14.75 -15.06
N SER A 113 -14.98 13.48 -14.79
CA SER A 113 -15.95 12.38 -14.89
C SER A 113 -17.08 12.50 -13.87
N GLN A 114 -16.77 12.90 -12.63
CA GLN A 114 -17.78 13.08 -11.59
C GLN A 114 -18.76 14.21 -11.93
N ASP A 115 -18.27 15.29 -12.55
CA ASP A 115 -19.10 16.40 -13.03
C ASP A 115 -20.01 15.97 -14.20
N GLN A 116 -19.50 15.14 -15.12
CA GLN A 116 -20.31 14.58 -16.20
C GLN A 116 -21.40 13.60 -15.70
N ASP A 117 -21.10 12.79 -14.69
CA ASP A 117 -22.08 11.88 -14.09
C ASP A 117 -23.17 12.65 -13.34
N ALA A 118 -22.80 13.72 -12.63
CA ALA A 118 -23.75 14.63 -11.99
C ALA A 118 -24.65 15.34 -13.02
N ALA A 119 -24.09 15.82 -14.12
CA ALA A 119 -24.85 16.45 -15.21
C ALA A 119 -25.81 15.47 -15.89
N LYS A 120 -25.38 14.23 -16.18
CA LYS A 120 -26.25 13.19 -16.74
C LYS A 120 -27.37 12.77 -15.79
N SER A 121 -27.12 12.77 -14.47
CA SER A 121 -28.16 12.45 -13.47
C SER A 121 -29.23 13.54 -13.35
N THR A 122 -28.88 14.79 -13.62
CA THR A 122 -29.80 15.93 -13.60
C THR A 122 -30.69 15.97 -14.86
N ILE A 123 -30.15 15.60 -16.02
CA ILE A 123 -30.91 15.54 -17.30
C ILE A 123 -31.86 14.34 -17.36
N ARG A 124 -31.61 13.29 -16.57
CA ARG A 124 -32.48 12.09 -16.48
C ARG A 124 -33.69 12.24 -15.54
N ARG A 125 -33.90 13.42 -14.97
CA ARG A 125 -34.98 13.71 -14.01
C ARG A 125 -36.01 14.65 -14.63
#